data_AF-A0A815ADC2-F1
#
_entry.id   AF-A0A815ADC2-F1
#
_cell.length_a   1.000
_cell.length_b   1.000
_cell.length_c   1.000
_cell.angle_alpha   90.00
_cell.angle_beta   90.00
_cell.angle_gamma   90.00
#
_symmetry.space_group_name_H-M   'P 1'
#
loop_
_entity.id
_entity.type
_entity.pdbx_description
1 polymer ?
#
loop_
_entity_poly.entity_id
_entity_poly.type
_entity_poly.pdbx_seq_one_letter_code
_entity_poly.pdbx_strand_id
1 'polypeptide(L)'
;MLVYQNVQDIHRRASNIHSIFAVQLEYSLFSLDIEKPTIDVLKTCQELGIAIACYSPLGCGMLTRQIRSSDDFDANNAHEVFSRFSKDNFSKKSSHNRTLESNCTTGQLTLAWILA
;
A
#
# COMPACT_ATOMS: atom_id res chain seq x y z
N MET A 1 7.04 -16.57 1.34
CA MET A 1 6.86 -15.18 1.81
C MET A 1 7.18 -15.15 3.31
N LEU A 2 8.47 -15.02 3.65
CA LEU A 2 9.01 -15.13 5.02
C LEU A 2 9.75 -13.84 5.47
N VAL A 3 9.54 -12.72 4.79
CA VAL A 3 10.40 -11.52 4.92
C VAL A 3 10.07 -10.66 6.16
N TYR A 4 9.02 -10.97 6.92
CA TYR A 4 8.48 -10.06 7.94
C TYR A 4 8.73 -10.44 9.40
N GLN A 5 9.56 -11.44 9.69
CA GLN A 5 9.98 -11.69 11.07
C GLN A 5 11.01 -10.63 11.49
N ASN A 6 10.72 -9.88 12.55
CA ASN A 6 11.60 -8.90 13.22
C ASN A 6 11.91 -7.57 12.48
N VAL A 7 11.06 -7.12 11.55
CA VAL A 7 11.29 -5.85 10.81
C VAL A 7 11.22 -4.60 11.72
N GLN A 8 10.48 -4.62 12.82
CA GLN A 8 10.54 -3.55 13.83
C GLN A 8 11.95 -3.36 14.42
N ASP A 9 12.72 -4.45 14.58
CA ASP A 9 14.04 -4.39 15.20
C ASP A 9 15.09 -3.77 14.26
N ILE A 10 14.96 -3.96 12.94
CA ILE A 10 15.97 -3.41 12.01
C ILE A 10 15.99 -1.89 12.00
N HIS A 11 14.84 -1.23 12.11
CA HIS A 11 14.75 0.24 12.11
C HIS A 11 15.39 0.84 13.37
N ARG A 12 15.18 0.22 14.54
CA ARG A 12 15.78 0.67 15.81
C ARG A 12 17.29 0.46 15.79
N ARG A 13 17.75 -0.74 15.38
CA ARG A 13 19.18 -1.03 15.29
C ARG A 13 19.90 -0.10 14.32
N ALA A 14 19.31 0.15 13.16
CA ALA A 14 19.92 1.06 12.19
C ALA A 14 19.92 2.52 12.67
N SER A 15 18.85 2.97 13.34
CA SER A 15 18.77 4.31 13.94
C SER A 15 19.80 4.55 15.05
N ASN A 16 20.23 3.50 15.75
CA ASN A 16 21.32 3.58 16.73
C ASN A 16 22.70 3.79 16.10
N ILE A 17 22.87 3.47 14.81
CA ILE A 17 24.12 3.64 14.07
C ILE A 17 24.12 5.00 13.35
N HIS A 18 23.04 5.30 12.64
CA HIS A 18 22.86 6.55 11.89
C HIS A 18 21.40 6.98 11.88
N SER A 19 21.16 8.30 11.84
CA SER A 19 19.81 8.84 11.66
C SER A 19 19.21 8.39 10.33
N ILE A 20 18.09 7.68 10.40
CA ILE A 20 17.26 7.35 9.25
C ILE A 20 16.16 8.41 9.14
N PHE A 21 16.06 9.08 8.01
CA PHE A 21 15.03 10.10 7.81
C PHE A 21 13.75 9.53 7.18
N ALA A 22 13.88 8.54 6.30
CA ALA A 22 12.74 7.96 5.62
C ALA A 22 12.98 6.50 5.20
N VAL A 23 11.89 5.75 5.04
CA VAL A 23 11.87 4.41 4.44
C VAL A 23 10.81 4.32 3.35
N GLN A 24 11.01 3.45 2.36
CA GLN A 24 10.04 3.18 1.31
C GLN A 24 9.40 1.80 1.52
N LEU A 25 8.06 1.73 1.55
CA LEU A 25 7.31 0.52 1.89
C LEU A 25 6.00 0.44 1.10
N GLU A 26 5.44 -0.77 0.93
CA GLU A 26 4.11 -0.91 0.32
C GLU A 26 3.07 -0.44 1.30
N TYR A 27 2.20 0.46 0.88
CA TYR A 27 1.06 0.82 1.69
C TYR A 27 -0.08 1.32 0.82
N SER A 28 -1.23 0.65 0.93
CA SER A 28 -2.46 1.00 0.21
C SER A 28 -3.64 0.27 0.85
N LEU A 29 -4.87 0.54 0.40
CA LEU A 29 -6.06 -0.21 0.83
C LEU A 29 -5.98 -1.74 0.57
N PHE A 30 -5.01 -2.20 -0.23
CA PHE A 30 -4.76 -3.63 -0.45
C PHE A 30 -3.63 -4.22 0.37
N SER A 31 -2.82 -3.37 1.03
CA SER A 31 -1.60 -3.77 1.72
C SER A 31 -1.45 -2.94 2.98
N LEU A 32 -1.97 -3.48 4.08
CA LEU A 32 -1.96 -2.87 5.42
C LEU A 32 -0.98 -3.60 6.36
N ASP A 33 -0.06 -4.41 5.82
CA ASP A 33 0.83 -5.25 6.61
C ASP A 33 1.68 -4.46 7.62
N ILE A 34 2.07 -3.23 7.28
CA ILE A 34 2.89 -2.38 8.15
C ILE A 34 2.19 -1.97 9.46
N GLU A 35 0.85 -2.08 9.52
CA GLU A 35 0.03 -1.80 10.70
C GLU A 35 -0.14 -3.04 11.60
N LYS A 36 0.15 -4.25 11.09
CA LYS A 36 -0.12 -5.47 11.85
C LYS A 36 0.75 -5.50 13.10
N PRO A 37 0.23 -5.86 14.29
CA PRO A 37 1.02 -5.93 15.53
C PRO A 37 2.23 -6.88 15.45
N THR A 38 2.21 -7.85 14.54
CA THR A 38 3.34 -8.77 14.32
C THR A 38 4.49 -8.15 13.51
N ILE A 39 4.26 -7.00 12.88
CA ILE A 39 5.19 -6.28 12.01
C ILE A 39 5.52 -4.89 12.59
N ASP A 40 4.48 -4.14 12.98
CA ASP A 40 4.48 -2.88 13.74
C ASP A 40 5.45 -1.80 13.22
N VAL A 41 5.64 -1.77 11.91
CA VAL A 41 6.57 -0.84 11.24
C VAL A 41 6.02 0.58 11.28
N LEU A 42 4.72 0.77 11.07
CA LEU A 42 4.10 2.09 11.11
C LEU A 42 4.35 2.78 12.46
N LYS A 43 4.07 2.07 13.55
CA LYS A 43 4.27 2.58 14.91
C LYS A 43 5.76 2.83 15.20
N THR A 44 6.62 1.89 14.81
CA THR A 44 8.08 2.05 15.01
C THR A 44 8.62 3.27 14.28
N CYS A 45 8.20 3.52 13.04
CA CYS A 45 8.59 4.72 12.29
C CYS A 45 8.08 6.01 12.95
N GLN A 46 6.83 6.03 13.45
CA GLN A 46 6.28 7.16 14.19
C GLN A 46 7.08 7.47 15.47
N GLU A 47 7.43 6.45 16.26
CA GLU A 47 8.22 6.61 17.48
C GLU A 47 9.64 7.14 17.21
N LEU A 48 10.25 6.71 16.11
CA LEU A 48 11.61 7.10 15.72
C LEU A 48 11.68 8.41 14.93
N GLY A 49 10.54 8.99 14.53
CA GLY A 49 10.48 10.17 13.66
C GLY A 49 10.93 9.89 12.21
N ILE A 50 10.73 8.65 11.73
CA ILE A 50 11.08 8.22 10.37
C ILE A 50 9.87 8.42 9.46
N ALA A 51 10.04 9.15 8.36
CA ALA A 51 8.99 9.30 7.35
C ALA A 51 8.78 8.01 6.54
N ILE A 52 7.53 7.71 6.14
CA ILE A 52 7.22 6.58 5.27
C ILE A 52 6.84 7.11 3.88
N ALA A 53 7.64 6.76 2.88
CA ALA A 53 7.31 6.95 1.48
C ALA A 53 6.57 5.71 0.95
N CYS A 54 5.26 5.84 0.74
CA CYS A 54 4.44 4.72 0.28
C CYS A 54 4.71 4.41 -1.19
N TYR A 55 5.18 3.20 -1.51
CA TYR A 55 5.19 2.70 -2.88
C TYR A 55 3.82 2.10 -3.23
N SER A 56 3.43 2.23 -4.49
CA SER A 56 2.14 1.78 -5.03
C SER A 56 0.89 2.20 -4.21
N PRO A 57 0.78 3.47 -3.77
CA PRO A 57 -0.32 3.92 -2.91
C PRO A 57 -1.71 3.76 -3.54
N LEU A 58 -1.78 3.79 -4.88
CA LEU A 58 -3.01 3.63 -5.66
C LEU A 58 -3.28 2.18 -6.09
N GLY A 59 -2.53 1.21 -5.57
CA GLY A 59 -2.69 -0.20 -5.89
C GLY A 59 -2.50 -0.50 -7.37
N CYS A 60 -1.46 0.09 -7.99
CA CYS A 60 -1.20 0.02 -9.43
C CYS A 60 -2.37 0.54 -10.29
N GLY A 61 -3.02 1.62 -9.88
CA GLY A 61 -4.11 2.25 -10.65
C GLY A 61 -5.51 1.69 -10.36
N MET A 62 -5.60 0.56 -9.64
CA MET A 62 -6.88 -0.04 -9.23
C MET A 62 -7.79 0.93 -8.45
N LEU A 63 -7.20 1.82 -7.65
CA LEU A 63 -7.94 2.80 -6.83
C LEU A 63 -8.32 4.08 -7.60
N THR A 64 -8.09 4.11 -8.92
CA THR A 64 -8.40 5.28 -9.78
C THR A 64 -9.64 5.08 -10.65
N ARG A 65 -10.24 3.88 -10.64
CA ARG A 65 -11.33 3.44 -11.55
C ARG A 65 -10.96 3.29 -13.03
N GLN A 66 -9.68 3.47 -13.38
CA GLN A 66 -9.18 3.23 -14.74
C GLN A 66 -9.03 1.73 -15.04
N ILE A 67 -8.71 0.92 -14.04
CA ILE A 67 -8.59 -0.54 -14.14
C ILE A 67 -9.84 -1.17 -13.52
N ARG A 68 -10.64 -1.86 -14.34
CA ARG A 68 -11.93 -2.46 -13.97
C ARG A 68 -11.93 -3.98 -14.13
N SER A 69 -11.03 -4.50 -14.95
CA SER A 69 -10.81 -5.92 -15.16
C SER A 69 -9.32 -6.23 -15.31
N SER A 70 -8.97 -7.51 -15.22
CA SER A 70 -7.60 -7.96 -15.55
C SER A 70 -7.21 -7.67 -17.00
N ASP A 71 -8.19 -7.54 -17.88
CA ASP A 71 -7.97 -7.35 -19.31
C ASP A 71 -7.61 -5.87 -19.63
N ASP A 72 -7.74 -4.96 -18.66
CA ASP A 72 -7.33 -3.54 -18.79
C ASP A 72 -5.82 -3.35 -18.59
N PHE A 73 -5.08 -4.39 -18.20
CA PHE A 73 -3.62 -4.33 -18.09
C PHE A 73 -2.96 -4.58 -19.46
N ASP A 74 -1.88 -3.83 -19.76
CA ASP A 74 -1.09 -4.08 -20.96
C ASP A 74 -0.52 -5.50 -20.98
N ALA A 75 -0.46 -6.12 -22.16
CA ALA A 75 0.03 -7.49 -22.34
C ALA A 75 1.50 -7.71 -21.87
N ASN A 76 2.28 -6.63 -21.75
CA ASN A 76 3.66 -6.67 -21.26
C ASN A 76 3.78 -6.41 -19.74
N ASN A 77 2.66 -6.22 -19.05
CA ASN A 77 2.67 -5.83 -17.65
C ASN A 77 2.65 -7.06 -16.73
N ALA A 78 3.63 -7.15 -15.82
CA ALA A 78 3.85 -8.28 -14.92
C ALA A 78 2.77 -8.44 -13.82
N HIS A 79 1.57 -7.92 -14.04
CA HIS A 79 0.49 -7.92 -13.06
C HIS A 79 -0.26 -9.25 -12.99
N GLU A 80 -0.24 -10.08 -14.04
CA GLU A 80 -0.81 -11.44 -13.97
C GLU A 80 -0.17 -12.31 -12.87
N VAL A 81 1.06 -11.99 -12.46
CA VAL A 81 1.81 -12.77 -11.47
C VAL A 81 1.32 -12.53 -10.04
N PHE A 82 0.64 -11.41 -9.77
CA PHE A 82 0.09 -11.16 -8.43
C PHE A 82 -1.37 -11.60 -8.35
N SER A 83 -1.65 -12.51 -7.41
CA SER A 83 -3.00 -13.04 -7.17
C SER A 83 -4.08 -11.97 -7.03
N ARG A 84 -3.73 -10.77 -6.51
CA ARG A 84 -4.66 -9.64 -6.35
C ARG A 84 -5.23 -9.09 -7.66
N PHE A 85 -4.61 -9.38 -8.81
CA PHE A 85 -5.04 -8.97 -10.14
C PHE A 85 -5.71 -10.11 -10.93
N SER A 86 -5.98 -11.24 -10.29
CA SER A 86 -6.73 -12.33 -10.92
C SER A 86 -8.21 -11.98 -11.14
N LYS A 87 -8.83 -12.56 -12.18
CA LYS A 87 -10.24 -12.35 -12.55
C LYS A 87 -11.19 -12.55 -11.35
N ASP A 88 -10.94 -13.57 -10.53
CA ASP A 88 -11.74 -13.88 -9.33
C ASP A 88 -11.65 -12.81 -8.23
N ASN A 89 -10.55 -12.06 -8.16
CA ASN A 89 -10.37 -11.02 -7.15
C ASN A 89 -10.93 -9.66 -7.60
N PHE A 90 -11.08 -9.43 -8.91
CA PHE A 90 -11.75 -8.23 -9.45
C PHE A 90 -13.26 -8.23 -9.15
N SER A 91 -13.92 -9.37 -9.32
CA SER A 91 -15.37 -9.50 -9.08
C SER A 91 -15.78 -9.21 -7.63
N LYS A 92 -14.89 -9.50 -6.67
CA LYS A 92 -15.09 -9.23 -5.23
C LYS A 92 -14.86 -7.76 -4.84
N LYS A 93 -14.09 -7.01 -5.63
CA LYS A 93 -13.63 -5.65 -5.27
C LYS A 93 -14.49 -4.52 -5.84
N SER A 94 -15.37 -4.79 -6.81
CA SER A 94 -16.20 -3.76 -7.46
C SER A 94 -17.13 -2.99 -6.49
N SER A 95 -17.49 -3.60 -5.36
CA SER A 95 -18.37 -3.03 -4.34
C SER A 95 -17.74 -1.94 -3.46
N HIS A 96 -16.41 -1.80 -3.48
CA HIS A 96 -15.70 -0.80 -2.66
C HIS A 96 -15.70 0.60 -3.31
N ASN A 97 -16.16 0.71 -4.56
CA ASN A 97 -16.23 1.95 -5.32
C ASN A 97 -17.57 2.66 -5.11
N ARG A 98 -17.94 2.96 -3.85
CA ARG A 98 -19.10 3.83 -3.60
C ARG A 98 -18.86 5.21 -4.22
N THR A 99 -19.91 5.80 -4.77
CA THR A 99 -19.93 7.20 -5.19
C THR A 99 -19.67 8.06 -3.95
N LEU A 100 -18.61 8.85 -3.99
CA LEU A 100 -18.31 9.82 -2.95
C LEU A 100 -19.13 11.07 -3.26
N GLU A 101 -19.84 11.60 -2.26
CA GLU A 101 -20.61 12.85 -2.34
C GLU A 101 -19.71 14.10 -2.46
N SER A 102 -18.41 13.92 -2.68
CA SER A 102 -17.41 14.98 -2.79
C SER A 102 -16.89 15.10 -4.23
N ASN A 103 -16.46 16.31 -4.62
CA ASN A 103 -15.84 16.59 -5.92
C ASN A 103 -14.44 15.93 -6.10
N CYS A 104 -14.15 14.85 -5.37
CA CYS A 104 -12.86 14.17 -5.36
C CYS A 104 -12.94 12.83 -6.07
N THR A 105 -11.91 12.51 -6.84
CA THR A 105 -11.72 11.18 -7.42
C THR A 105 -11.38 10.16 -6.34
N THR A 106 -11.63 8.86 -6.59
CA THR A 106 -11.21 7.78 -5.68
C THR A 106 -9.69 7.77 -5.45
N GLY A 107 -8.90 8.15 -6.46
CA GLY A 107 -7.45 8.31 -6.32
C GLY A 107 -7.07 9.42 -5.35
N GLN A 108 -7.69 10.61 -5.47
CA GLN A 108 -7.48 11.72 -4.53
C GLN A 108 -7.90 11.34 -3.11
N LEU A 109 -9.04 10.66 -2.94
CA LEU A 109 -9.46 10.20 -1.61
C LEU A 109 -8.45 9.21 -1.02
N THR A 110 -7.94 8.27 -1.83
CA THR A 110 -6.94 7.31 -1.40
C THR A 110 -5.67 8.01 -0.92
N LEU A 111 -5.19 9.01 -1.67
CA LEU A 111 -4.00 9.78 -1.28
C LEU A 111 -4.27 10.62 -0.02
N ALA A 112 -5.45 11.24 0.10
CA ALA A 112 -5.84 11.97 1.29
C ALA A 112 -5.90 11.05 2.53
N TRP A 113 -6.39 9.82 2.38
CA TRP A 113 -6.42 8.82 3.46
C TRP A 113 -5.00 8.41 3.90
N ILE A 114 -4.06 8.25 2.95
CA ILE A 114 -2.66 7.92 3.29
C ILE A 114 -1.95 9.07 4.02
N LEU A 115 -2.33 10.31 3.73
CA LEU A 115 -1.71 11.51 4.30
C LEU A 115 -2.32 11.96 5.64
N ALA A 116 -3.46 11.37 6.05
CA ALA A 116 -4.20 11.74 7.25
C ALA A 116 -3.63 11.08 8.52
#